data_AF-A0A4Y2VPV6-F1
#
_entry.id   AF-A0A4Y2VPV6-F1
#
_cell.length_a   1.000
_cell.length_b   1.000
_cell.length_c   1.000
_cell.angle_alpha   90.00
_cell.angle_beta   90.00
_cell.angle_gamma   90.00
#
_symmetry.space_group_name_H-M   'P 1'
#
loop_
_entity.id
_entity.type
_entity.pdbx_description
1 polymer ?
#
loop_
_entity_poly.entity_id
_entity_poly.type
_entity_poly.pdbx_seq_one_letter_code
_entity_poly.pdbx_strand_id
1 'polypeptide(L)'
;MDKEMLSMEKNKVWDLDELPEKEKQPITCKWTFKRKRDGKYKARLVSRGFMQKEGVDYTETFSPVISMPSLRLVLVLILQENLHSYVVDVETAFLNGDLDELVYMSQPQGYDDRTGKVCKLNKSLYGLKQAPRQWFHKFQQL
;
A
#
# COMPACT_ATOMS: atom_id res chain seq x y z
N MET A 1 -12.33 -11.97 2.75
CA MET A 1 -11.91 -10.61 3.15
C MET A 1 -11.10 -10.67 4.44
N ASP A 2 -11.42 -11.62 5.33
CA ASP A 2 -10.74 -11.83 6.63
C ASP A 2 -9.22 -12.01 6.51
N LYS A 3 -8.75 -12.77 5.52
CA LYS A 3 -7.30 -12.93 5.27
C LYS A 3 -6.59 -11.58 5.03
N GLU A 4 -7.26 -10.66 4.33
CA GLU A 4 -6.72 -9.32 4.12
C GLU A 4 -6.75 -8.53 5.43
N MET A 5 -7.86 -8.57 6.17
CA MET A 5 -8.00 -7.88 7.46
C MET A 5 -6.97 -8.34 8.50
N LEU A 6 -6.72 -9.65 8.59
CA LEU A 6 -5.65 -10.21 9.43
C LEU A 6 -4.27 -9.70 9.01
N SER A 7 -4.04 -9.50 7.71
CA SER A 7 -2.81 -8.88 7.22
C SER A 7 -2.71 -7.42 7.64
N MET A 8 -3.81 -6.67 7.61
CA MET A 8 -3.84 -5.27 8.05
C MET A 8 -3.55 -5.15 9.55
N GLU A 9 -4.17 -6.01 10.36
CA GLU A 9 -3.95 -6.07 11.80
C GLU A 9 -2.51 -6.46 12.14
N LYS A 10 -1.98 -7.52 11.52
CA LYS A 10 -0.59 -7.98 11.72
C LYS A 10 0.43 -6.89 11.42
N ASN A 11 0.20 -6.11 10.36
CA ASN A 11 1.10 -5.02 9.95
C ASN A 11 0.81 -3.69 10.68
N LYS A 12 -0.19 -3.66 11.57
CA LYS A 12 -0.64 -2.45 12.29
C LYS A 12 -0.88 -1.27 11.35
N VAL A 13 -1.60 -1.54 10.25
CA VAL A 13 -1.75 -0.58 9.14
C VAL A 13 -2.45 0.70 9.59
N TRP A 14 -3.37 0.61 10.54
CA TRP A 14 -4.08 1.75 11.11
C TRP A 14 -4.47 1.51 12.55
N ASP A 15 -4.76 2.60 13.24
CA ASP A 15 -5.50 2.61 14.50
C ASP A 15 -6.88 3.24 14.29
N LEU A 16 -7.86 2.91 15.14
CA LEU A 16 -9.16 3.56 15.13
C LEU A 16 -9.12 4.84 15.97
N ASP A 17 -9.48 5.96 15.35
CA ASP A 17 -9.42 7.29 15.97
C ASP A 17 -10.65 8.12 15.59
N GLU A 18 -10.89 9.19 16.35
CA GLU A 18 -11.90 10.18 15.99
C GLU A 18 -11.40 11.04 14.83
N LEU A 19 -12.30 11.40 13.91
CA LEU A 19 -11.94 12.32 12.83
C LEU A 19 -11.84 13.74 13.42
N PRO A 20 -10.68 14.42 13.34
CA PRO A 20 -10.55 15.77 13.87
C PRO A 20 -11.50 16.75 13.16
N GLU A 21 -12.08 17.72 13.87
CA GLU A 21 -13.01 18.70 13.28
C GLU A 21 -12.43 19.51 12.11
N LYS A 22 -11.10 19.67 12.10
CA LYS A 22 -10.37 20.37 11.02
C LYS A 22 -10.38 19.57 9.71
N GLU A 23 -10.50 18.25 9.80
CA GLU A 23 -10.56 17.36 8.65
C GLU A 23 -12.00 17.22 8.17
N LYS A 24 -12.26 17.65 6.94
CA LYS A 24 -13.64 17.68 6.42
C LYS A 24 -14.19 16.29 6.11
N GLN A 25 -13.35 15.36 5.63
CA GLN A 25 -13.78 14.03 5.25
C GLN A 25 -12.59 13.04 5.19
N PRO A 26 -12.75 11.80 5.66
CA PRO A 26 -11.75 10.77 5.46
C PRO A 26 -11.79 10.27 4.02
N ILE A 27 -10.67 9.71 3.55
CA ILE A 27 -10.62 9.03 2.25
C ILE A 27 -11.45 7.75 2.33
N THR A 28 -12.24 7.47 1.31
CA THR A 28 -13.00 6.20 1.29
C THR A 28 -12.13 5.05 0.80
N CYS A 29 -12.53 3.82 1.12
CA CYS A 29 -11.90 2.61 0.60
C CYS A 29 -12.89 1.75 -0.19
N LYS A 30 -12.37 0.74 -0.90
CA LYS A 30 -13.19 -0.26 -1.58
C LYS A 30 -12.51 -1.63 -1.58
N TRP A 31 -13.33 -2.66 -1.59
CA TRP A 31 -12.87 -4.01 -1.84
C TRP A 31 -12.70 -4.27 -3.33
N THR A 32 -11.57 -4.87 -3.71
CA THR A 32 -11.33 -5.39 -5.06
C THR A 32 -11.19 -6.90 -5.00
N PHE A 33 -11.83 -7.60 -5.93
CA PHE A 33 -11.86 -9.06 -5.96
C PHE A 33 -11.24 -9.55 -7.26
N LYS A 34 -10.35 -10.54 -7.16
CA LYS A 34 -9.72 -11.17 -8.32
C LYS A 34 -9.66 -12.67 -8.14
N ARG A 35 -10.15 -13.41 -9.14
CA ARG A 35 -9.92 -14.85 -9.25
C ARG A 35 -8.56 -15.08 -9.92
N LYS A 36 -7.70 -15.86 -9.28
CA LYS A 36 -6.41 -16.27 -9.82
C LYS A 36 -6.57 -17.50 -10.73
N ARG A 37 -5.58 -17.75 -11.59
CA ARG A 37 -5.55 -18.90 -12.51
C ARG A 37 -5.55 -20.25 -11.78
N ASP A 38 -5.00 -20.28 -10.57
CA ASP A 38 -5.01 -21.45 -9.67
C ASP A 38 -6.36 -21.70 -8.98
N GLY A 39 -7.41 -20.97 -9.35
CA GLY A 39 -8.75 -21.11 -8.78
C GLY A 39 -8.99 -20.34 -7.48
N LYS A 40 -7.96 -19.72 -6.88
CA LYS A 40 -8.11 -18.99 -5.62
C LYS A 40 -8.75 -17.62 -5.83
N TYR A 41 -9.66 -17.24 -4.94
CA TYR A 41 -10.23 -15.89 -4.87
C TYR A 41 -9.41 -15.03 -3.92
N LYS A 42 -8.94 -13.87 -4.38
CA LYS A 42 -8.21 -12.88 -3.56
C LYS A 42 -9.03 -11.59 -3.48
N ALA A 43 -9.28 -11.16 -2.25
CA ALA A 43 -9.80 -9.83 -1.94
C ALA A 43 -8.63 -8.92 -1.56
N ARG A 44 -8.69 -7.64 -1.92
CA ARG A 44 -7.78 -6.61 -1.43
C ARG A 44 -8.56 -5.37 -1.06
N LEU A 45 -8.18 -4.75 0.05
CA LEU A 45 -8.68 -3.45 0.43
C LEU A 45 -7.84 -2.37 -0.23
N VAL A 46 -8.48 -1.43 -0.91
CA VAL A 46 -7.81 -0.38 -1.68
C VAL A 46 -8.40 0.96 -1.28
N SER A 47 -7.55 1.91 -0.89
CA SER A 47 -7.95 3.29 -0.64
C SER A 47 -8.27 3.97 -1.97
N ARG A 48 -9.18 4.94 -1.93
CA ARG A 48 -9.52 5.76 -3.10
C ARG A 48 -8.58 6.96 -3.16
N GLY A 49 -7.31 6.73 -3.52
CA GLY A 49 -6.30 7.80 -3.56
C GLY A 49 -6.58 8.92 -4.57
N PHE A 50 -7.58 8.80 -5.45
CA PHE A 50 -8.05 9.95 -6.23
C PHE A 50 -8.78 11.01 -5.38
N MET A 51 -9.17 10.68 -4.15
CA MET A 51 -9.71 11.64 -3.18
C MET A 51 -8.62 12.41 -2.44
N GLN A 52 -7.36 11.95 -2.51
CA GLN A 52 -6.24 12.62 -1.86
C GLN A 52 -5.92 13.94 -2.55
N LYS A 53 -5.50 14.92 -1.74
CA LYS A 53 -5.05 16.24 -2.18
C LYS A 53 -3.57 16.41 -1.90
N GLU A 54 -2.84 16.83 -2.93
CA GLU A 54 -1.44 17.22 -2.80
C GLU A 54 -1.30 18.41 -1.84
N GLY A 55 -0.27 18.37 -1.00
CA GLY A 55 -0.03 19.35 0.06
C GLY A 55 -0.89 19.15 1.31
N VAL A 56 -1.82 18.19 1.31
CA VAL A 56 -2.64 17.83 2.49
C VAL A 56 -2.40 16.37 2.85
N ASP A 57 -2.76 15.44 1.96
CA ASP A 57 -2.70 13.98 2.20
C ASP A 57 -1.39 13.35 1.74
N TYR A 58 -0.62 14.06 0.92
CA TYR A 58 0.71 13.68 0.46
C TYR A 58 1.45 14.90 -0.08
N THR A 59 2.79 14.85 -0.04
CA THR A 59 3.65 15.88 -0.65
C THR A 59 4.42 15.34 -1.85
N GLU A 60 4.92 14.11 -1.77
CA GLU A 60 5.70 13.49 -2.82
C GLU A 60 5.18 12.09 -3.18
N THR A 61 5.19 11.76 -4.46
CA THR A 61 4.72 10.46 -4.96
C THR A 61 5.78 9.69 -5.73
N PHE A 62 6.91 10.33 -6.04
CA PHE A 62 7.94 9.74 -6.86
C PHE A 62 8.59 8.54 -6.17
N SER A 63 8.59 7.41 -6.88
CA SER A 63 9.32 6.19 -6.56
C SER A 63 10.10 5.78 -7.80
N PRO A 64 11.39 5.40 -7.67
CA PRO A 64 12.13 4.87 -8.80
C PRO A 64 11.50 3.56 -9.28
N VAL A 65 11.37 3.42 -10.60
CA VAL A 65 10.91 2.21 -11.26
C VAL A 65 11.96 1.83 -12.30
N ILE A 66 12.39 0.56 -12.27
CA ILE A 66 13.36 0.07 -13.25
C ILE A 66 12.74 0.10 -14.66
N SER A 67 13.53 0.59 -15.62
CA SER A 67 13.13 0.55 -17.04
C SER A 67 13.41 -0.84 -17.64
N MET A 68 12.62 -1.23 -18.65
CA MET A 68 12.87 -2.49 -19.37
C MET A 68 14.26 -2.56 -20.02
N PRO A 69 14.80 -1.48 -20.64
CA PRO A 69 16.17 -1.47 -21.12
C PRO A 69 17.20 -1.73 -20.01
N SER A 70 17.07 -1.07 -18.85
CA SER A 70 17.97 -1.27 -17.70
C SER A 70 17.92 -2.71 -17.19
N LEU A 71 16.71 -3.28 -17.07
CA LEU A 71 16.54 -4.67 -16.65
C LEU A 71 17.21 -5.64 -17.63
N ARG A 72 17.02 -5.45 -18.94
CA ARG A 72 17.66 -6.28 -19.98
C ARG A 72 19.18 -6.17 -19.92
N LEU A 73 19.72 -4.98 -19.71
CA LEU A 73 21.16 -4.77 -19.58
C LEU A 73 21.73 -5.56 -18.40
N VAL A 74 21.09 -5.48 -17.23
CA VAL A 74 21.51 -6.26 -16.05
C VAL A 74 21.47 -7.76 -16.33
N LEU A 75 20.43 -8.26 -17.00
CA LEU A 75 20.33 -9.68 -17.37
C LEU A 75 21.43 -10.11 -18.36
N VAL A 76 21.77 -9.29 -19.34
CA VAL A 76 22.87 -9.57 -20.28
C VAL A 76 24.20 -9.64 -19.54
N LEU A 77 24.47 -8.71 -18.62
CA LEU A 77 25.69 -8.72 -17.81
C LEU A 77 25.78 -9.98 -16.93
N ILE A 78 24.67 -10.39 -16.31
CA ILE A 78 24.61 -11.63 -15.54
C ILE A 78 24.98 -12.84 -16.42
N LEU A 79 24.49 -12.89 -17.66
CA LEU A 79 24.80 -13.98 -18.59
C LEU A 79 26.26 -13.94 -19.07
N GLN A 80 26.79 -12.76 -19.41
CA GLN A 80 28.16 -12.60 -19.88
C GLN A 80 29.20 -12.96 -18.81
N GLU A 81 28.93 -12.58 -17.57
CA GLU A 81 29.82 -12.81 -16.42
C GLU A 81 29.53 -14.16 -15.72
N ASN A 82 28.63 -14.98 -16.27
CA ASN A 82 28.20 -16.26 -15.70
C ASN A 82 27.79 -16.18 -14.22
N LEU A 83 27.04 -15.12 -13.87
CA LEU A 83 26.56 -14.87 -12.51
C LEU A 83 25.25 -15.61 -12.23
N HIS A 84 24.95 -15.82 -10.95
CA HIS A 84 23.65 -16.31 -10.49
C HIS A 84 22.75 -15.15 -10.08
N SER A 85 21.45 -15.27 -10.37
CA SER A 85 20.45 -14.28 -9.99
C SER A 85 19.35 -14.90 -9.15
N TYR A 86 18.83 -14.10 -8.22
CA TYR A 86 17.72 -14.47 -7.35
C TYR A 86 16.60 -13.45 -7.51
N VAL A 87 15.36 -13.93 -7.56
CA VAL A 87 14.17 -13.09 -7.64
C VAL A 87 13.34 -13.32 -6.39
N VAL A 88 12.97 -12.24 -5.72
CA VAL A 88 12.16 -12.26 -4.49
C VAL A 88 10.88 -11.48 -4.74
N ASP A 89 9.74 -12.06 -4.39
CA ASP A 89 8.44 -11.39 -4.35
C ASP A 89 8.09 -11.09 -2.90
N VAL A 90 7.97 -9.81 -2.55
CA VAL A 90 7.67 -9.38 -1.18
C VAL A 90 6.16 -9.36 -0.98
N GLU A 91 5.68 -10.17 -0.03
CA GLU A 91 4.26 -10.20 0.29
C GLU A 91 3.83 -8.87 0.93
N THR A 92 2.74 -8.30 0.41
CA THR A 92 2.13 -7.07 0.96
C THR A 92 3.09 -5.87 1.06
N ALA A 93 4.00 -5.72 0.09
CA ALA A 93 5.01 -4.65 0.04
C ALA A 93 4.51 -3.28 0.54
N PHE A 94 3.38 -2.76 0.03
CA PHE A 94 2.87 -1.45 0.46
C PHE A 94 2.47 -1.39 1.94
N LEU A 95 1.96 -2.47 2.54
CA LEU A 95 1.59 -2.48 3.95
C LEU A 95 2.79 -2.40 4.90
N ASN A 96 4.01 -2.60 4.38
CA ASN A 96 5.24 -2.48 5.16
C ASN A 96 5.77 -1.04 5.21
N GLY A 97 5.42 -0.22 4.21
CA GLY A 97 5.86 1.17 4.11
C GLY A 97 5.26 2.02 5.22
N ASP A 98 6.10 2.68 6.01
CA ASP A 98 5.68 3.65 7.01
C ASP A 98 5.03 4.87 6.32
N LEU A 99 3.99 5.44 6.91
CA LEU A 99 3.32 6.62 6.37
C LEU A 99 3.73 7.86 7.18
N ASP A 100 4.40 8.80 6.53
CA ASP A 100 4.85 10.03 7.18
C ASP A 100 3.71 11.05 7.33
N GLU A 101 2.77 11.06 6.37
CA GLU A 101 1.65 11.98 6.35
C GLU A 101 0.46 11.46 7.17
N LEU A 102 -0.27 12.39 7.79
CA LEU A 102 -1.49 12.06 8.53
C LEU A 102 -2.64 11.84 7.55
N VAL A 103 -3.03 10.58 7.36
CA VAL A 103 -4.11 10.20 6.44
C VAL A 103 -5.20 9.44 7.17
N TYR A 104 -6.44 9.92 7.05
CA TYR A 104 -7.62 9.26 7.59
C TYR A 104 -8.39 8.55 6.48
N MET A 105 -8.86 7.34 6.78
CA MET A 105 -9.63 6.50 5.87
C MET A 105 -10.92 6.03 6.56
N SER A 106 -12.02 5.96 5.82
CA SER A 106 -13.25 5.34 6.31
C SER A 106 -13.01 3.87 6.64
N GLN A 107 -13.68 3.35 7.68
CA GLN A 107 -13.62 1.92 7.99
C GLN A 107 -14.05 1.07 6.78
N PRO A 108 -13.47 -0.13 6.59
CA PRO A 108 -13.81 -0.99 5.47
C PRO A 108 -15.27 -1.46 5.55
N GLN A 109 -15.97 -1.43 4.42
CA GLN A 109 -17.33 -1.95 4.35
C GLN A 109 -17.39 -3.41 4.83
N GLY A 110 -18.30 -3.69 5.77
CA GLY A 110 -18.47 -5.02 6.36
C GLY A 110 -17.56 -5.31 7.56
N TYR A 111 -16.68 -4.37 7.92
CA TYR A 111 -15.82 -4.44 9.10
C TYR A 111 -15.91 -3.14 9.93
N ASP A 112 -16.95 -2.32 9.71
CA ASP A 112 -17.22 -1.15 10.52
C ASP A 112 -17.79 -1.53 11.89
N ASP A 113 -17.26 -0.92 12.95
CA ASP A 113 -17.71 -1.15 14.33
C ASP A 113 -18.90 -0.27 14.75
N ARG A 114 -19.45 0.52 13.81
CA ARG A 114 -20.55 1.49 14.00
C ARG A 114 -20.29 2.58 15.03
N THR A 115 -19.05 2.75 15.49
CA THR A 115 -18.70 3.82 16.43
C THR A 115 -18.63 5.20 15.78
N GLY A 116 -18.57 5.25 14.44
CA GLY A 116 -18.32 6.48 13.68
C GLY A 116 -16.85 6.87 13.62
N LYS A 117 -15.95 6.10 14.25
CA LYS A 117 -14.50 6.31 14.16
C LYS A 117 -13.97 6.01 12.75
N VAL A 118 -12.80 6.56 12.47
CA VAL A 118 -12.07 6.41 11.20
C VAL A 118 -10.75 5.68 11.42
N CYS A 119 -10.22 5.08 10.37
CA CYS A 119 -8.89 4.48 10.36
C CYS A 119 -7.84 5.57 10.16
N LYS A 120 -7.05 5.86 11.19
CA LYS A 120 -5.84 6.68 11.07
C LYS A 120 -4.69 5.79 10.56
N LEU A 121 -4.26 6.02 9.33
CA LEU A 121 -3.27 5.16 8.69
C LEU A 121 -1.88 5.41 9.27
N ASN A 122 -1.23 4.35 9.74
CA ASN A 122 0.17 4.32 10.19
C ASN A 122 1.09 3.79 9.09
N LYS A 123 0.56 2.95 8.20
CA LYS A 123 1.26 2.37 7.07
C LYS A 123 0.59 2.76 5.77
N SER A 124 1.38 2.72 4.70
CA SER A 124 0.87 2.92 3.36
C SER A 124 -0.06 1.75 2.95
N LEU A 125 -1.03 2.04 2.09
CA LEU A 125 -2.02 1.08 1.63
C LEU A 125 -2.16 1.14 0.10
N TYR A 126 -2.61 0.04 -0.49
CA TYR A 126 -2.96 0.00 -1.91
C TYR A 126 -3.86 1.17 -2.28
N GLY A 127 -3.50 1.87 -3.36
CA GLY A 127 -4.32 2.97 -3.89
C GLY A 127 -3.95 4.35 -3.33
N LEU A 128 -3.14 4.45 -2.27
CA LEU A 128 -2.57 5.74 -1.88
C LEU A 128 -1.57 6.21 -2.93
N LYS A 129 -1.53 7.52 -3.15
CA LYS A 129 -0.67 8.18 -4.15
C LYS A 129 0.81 7.96 -3.86
N GLN A 130 1.21 8.01 -2.59
CA GLN A 130 2.59 7.86 -2.12
C GLN A 130 2.99 6.43 -1.76
N ALA A 131 2.10 5.43 -1.85
CA ALA A 131 2.40 4.07 -1.40
C ALA A 131 3.66 3.44 -2.05
N PRO A 132 3.90 3.59 -3.37
CA PRO A 132 5.14 3.08 -3.98
C PRO A 132 6.40 3.72 -3.38
N ARG A 133 6.36 5.02 -3.11
CA ARG A 133 7.46 5.77 -2.51
C ARG A 133 7.74 5.30 -1.09
N GLN A 134 6.70 5.13 -0.29
CA GLN A 134 6.86 4.66 1.10
C GLN A 134 7.40 3.23 1.17
N TRP A 135 7.00 2.37 0.23
CA TRP A 135 7.63 1.07 0.09
C TRP A 135 9.11 1.17 -0.29
N PHE A 136 9.46 2.03 -1.25
CA PHE A 136 10.86 2.20 -1.66
C PHE A 136 11.74 2.67 -0.49
N HIS A 137 11.30 3.67 0.27
CA HIS A 137 12.00 4.14 1.47
C HIS A 137 12.18 3.03 2.49
N LYS A 138 11.14 2.22 2.73
CA LYS A 138 11.23 1.08 3.63
C LYS A 138 12.24 0.04 3.13
N PHE A 139 12.22 -0.25 1.84
CA PHE A 139 13.11 -1.21 1.21
C PHE A 139 14.58 -0.79 1.30
N GLN A 140 14.89 0.50 1.21
CA GLN A 140 16.26 1.00 1.37
C GLN A 140 16.81 0.89 2.81
N GLN A 141 15.93 0.68 3.80
CA GLN A 141 16.31 0.53 5.21
C GLN A 141 16.46 -0.93 5.64
N LEU A 142 16.08 -1.90 4.78
CA LEU A 142 16.24 -3.34 5.01
C LEU A 142 17.66 -3.79 4.65
#